data_AF-A0A0B8WD05-F1
#
_entry.id   AF-A0A0B8WD05-F1
#
_cell.length_a   1.000
_cell.length_b   1.000
_cell.length_c   1.000
_cell.angle_alpha   90.00
_cell.angle_beta   90.00
_cell.angle_gamma   90.00
#
_symmetry.space_group_name_H-M   'P 1'
#
loop_
_entity.id
_entity.type
_entity.pdbx_description
1 polymer ?
#
loop_
_entity_poly.entity_id
_entity_poly.type
_entity_poly.pdbx_seq_one_letter_code
_entity_poly.pdbx_strand_id
1 'polypeptide(L)'
;MNLSSLTIASLFLFTSCTHIPTKVETENAYQKVIPFRLNEARIPAAEEMNWWAANANQIQNATCRVKLPTTTKEILNYYAKKPLGPGYESGQAYVGGILLENERPELVLALAKLLSPAGGEESIEGTPQSFQKAFNVNPSCKKALCAAEKIFGPSVGSQMVFLMERFDINTSRYSFFNADTFSASEIADIIRSFELVHPEQLPFQSNKQLIKFKRGYTRAAYGGDGDSVLANASIELFDSWSQESSLMRQYTLYHEIAHNYSNNHFSDYDRSNTWLALSNWKESSQGEFEAQKRKAQQGHPFVSRYGETNPYEDFAESVTAYRFNPALLKKTSPEKYNLIKLLVFDGLEFTSSALCSQPTLQTKYQKQVDAGVNFTAAQKDVIKNSCRQSYYQTIVGHSPVSFFEECVDYEATQVWQKENINKFPDLMPQSLYDAKFRISKLKFKGLKKELTQELAPEATDWILEAVKIYTYRMNSNMTNQEYCDVWAELKNRVYPNISVESKWRRQSYLVIREYSPSEGAARGVCLDLVKGFVPRSKSTAGVIKSWVKEKALLQSENQLQDRGITREALLKYILDRTDI
;
A
#
# COMPACT_ATOMS: atom_id res chain seq x y z
N MET A 1 -61.33 57.56 -6.96
CA MET A 1 -62.12 56.37 -7.34
C MET A 1 -61.37 55.65 -8.46
N ASN A 2 -61.25 54.32 -8.38
CA ASN A 2 -60.66 53.36 -9.33
C ASN A 2 -59.12 53.42 -9.47
N LEU A 3 -58.40 52.35 -9.07
CA LEU A 3 -58.00 51.17 -9.88
C LEU A 3 -57.24 51.61 -11.15
N SER A 4 -55.98 51.24 -11.40
CA SER A 4 -55.47 49.88 -11.62
C SER A 4 -53.96 49.97 -11.92
N SER A 5 -53.20 48.87 -11.72
CA SER A 5 -51.94 48.54 -12.43
C SER A 5 -50.71 49.40 -12.05
N LEU A 6 -49.49 48.90 -11.83
CA LEU A 6 -48.82 47.71 -12.37
C LEU A 6 -47.64 47.35 -11.43
N THR A 7 -47.46 46.06 -11.14
CA THR A 7 -46.37 45.49 -10.33
C THR A 7 -45.17 45.15 -11.23
N ILE A 8 -43.99 45.76 -11.03
CA ILE A 8 -42.71 45.27 -11.61
C ILE A 8 -41.58 45.39 -10.59
N ALA A 9 -41.18 44.20 -10.12
CA ALA A 9 -39.83 43.70 -9.84
C ALA A 9 -38.75 44.64 -9.26
N SER A 10 -38.30 44.31 -8.03
CA SER A 10 -36.88 44.17 -7.67
C SER A 10 -36.76 43.48 -6.30
N LEU A 11 -36.80 42.15 -6.28
CA LEU A 11 -36.35 41.35 -5.13
C LEU A 11 -35.00 40.73 -5.51
N PHE A 12 -33.92 41.27 -4.96
CA PHE A 12 -32.63 40.59 -4.88
C PHE A 12 -32.78 39.43 -3.89
N LEU A 13 -32.94 38.22 -4.39
CA LEU A 13 -32.83 37.00 -3.61
C LEU A 13 -31.43 36.41 -3.79
N PHE A 14 -30.66 36.46 -2.71
CA PHE A 14 -29.57 35.52 -2.47
C PHE A 14 -30.16 34.11 -2.38
N THR A 15 -30.09 33.35 -3.48
CA THR A 15 -30.24 31.90 -3.44
C THR A 15 -28.85 31.26 -3.43
N SER A 16 -28.27 31.18 -2.24
CA SER A 16 -27.27 30.18 -1.92
C SER A 16 -27.81 28.80 -2.25
N CYS A 17 -27.09 28.10 -3.13
CA CYS A 17 -27.32 26.70 -3.50
C CYS A 17 -27.29 25.81 -2.26
N THR A 18 -28.44 25.53 -1.68
CA THR A 18 -28.60 24.38 -0.80
C THR A 18 -28.64 23.15 -1.69
N HIS A 19 -27.47 22.54 -1.89
CA HIS A 19 -27.38 21.12 -2.16
C HIS A 19 -28.24 20.42 -1.10
N ILE A 20 -29.36 19.83 -1.53
CA ILE A 20 -29.98 18.76 -0.76
C ILE A 20 -29.16 17.53 -1.12
N PRO A 21 -28.28 17.03 -0.24
CA PRO A 21 -27.70 15.71 -0.46
C PRO A 21 -28.87 14.73 -0.46
N THR A 22 -29.01 13.97 -1.55
CA THR A 22 -29.66 12.66 -1.48
C THR A 22 -29.08 11.95 -0.27
N LYS A 23 -29.93 11.34 0.56
CA LYS A 23 -29.53 10.66 1.80
C LYS A 23 -28.32 9.77 1.54
N VAL A 24 -27.12 10.28 1.81
CA VAL A 24 -25.98 9.47 2.16
C VAL A 24 -26.44 8.86 3.47
N GLU A 25 -26.86 7.60 3.42
CA GLU A 25 -26.93 6.82 4.65
C GLU A 25 -25.59 7.03 5.35
N THR A 26 -25.63 7.68 6.52
CA THR A 26 -24.44 7.99 7.31
C THR A 26 -23.56 6.75 7.37
N GLU A 27 -22.23 6.87 7.29
CA GLU A 27 -21.25 5.77 7.43
C GLU A 27 -21.65 4.71 8.49
N ASN A 28 -22.30 5.16 9.56
CA ASN A 28 -22.89 4.34 10.63
C ASN A 28 -23.88 3.25 10.17
N ALA A 29 -24.63 3.44 9.08
CA ALA A 29 -25.58 2.46 8.56
C ALA A 29 -24.87 1.28 7.88
N TYR A 30 -23.79 1.55 7.15
CA TYR A 30 -22.96 0.51 6.53
C TYR A 30 -22.25 -0.35 7.57
N GLN A 31 -21.86 0.23 8.71
CA GLN A 31 -21.20 -0.50 9.80
C GLN A 31 -22.16 -1.32 10.67
N LYS A 32 -23.48 -1.10 10.56
CA LYS A 32 -24.45 -1.86 11.35
C LYS A 32 -24.49 -3.32 10.87
N VAL A 33 -24.32 -4.24 11.82
CA VAL A 33 -24.27 -5.68 11.59
C VAL A 33 -25.63 -6.30 11.95
N ILE A 34 -26.15 -7.23 11.14
CA ILE A 34 -27.43 -7.93 11.39
C ILE A 34 -27.24 -9.47 11.36
N PRO A 35 -28.02 -10.25 12.14
CA PRO A 35 -27.93 -11.71 12.13
C PRO A 35 -28.30 -12.33 10.77
N PHE A 36 -27.58 -13.37 10.39
CA PHE A 36 -27.76 -14.18 9.19
C PHE A 36 -29.01 -15.07 9.29
N ARG A 37 -29.77 -15.25 8.19
CA ARG A 37 -30.86 -16.24 8.12
C ARG A 37 -30.39 -17.44 7.29
N LEU A 38 -30.37 -18.62 7.89
CA LEU A 38 -29.96 -19.85 7.20
C LEU A 38 -30.97 -20.19 6.08
N ASN A 39 -30.56 -20.03 4.83
CA ASN A 39 -31.32 -20.47 3.65
C ASN A 39 -30.63 -21.65 2.96
N GLU A 40 -31.43 -22.45 2.24
CA GLU A 40 -31.00 -23.67 1.57
C GLU A 40 -29.96 -23.42 0.46
N ALA A 41 -29.00 -24.34 0.34
CA ALA A 41 -27.87 -24.26 -0.58
C ALA A 41 -28.31 -24.21 -2.05
N ARG A 42 -27.77 -23.26 -2.81
CA ARG A 42 -27.95 -23.20 -4.27
C ARG A 42 -26.76 -23.86 -4.96
N ILE A 43 -27.04 -24.72 -5.94
CA ILE A 43 -26.06 -25.21 -6.91
C ILE A 43 -26.28 -24.39 -8.18
N PRO A 44 -25.30 -23.60 -8.67
CA PRO A 44 -25.46 -22.89 -9.92
C PRO A 44 -25.51 -23.88 -11.10
N ALA A 45 -26.61 -23.87 -11.85
CA ALA A 45 -26.71 -24.56 -13.13
C ALA A 45 -25.93 -23.78 -14.21
N ALA A 46 -25.23 -24.49 -15.09
CA ALA A 46 -24.43 -23.92 -16.16
C ALA A 46 -25.10 -24.05 -17.54
N GLU A 47 -24.76 -23.09 -18.40
CA GLU A 47 -24.84 -23.08 -19.88
C GLU A 47 -25.99 -22.30 -20.54
N GLU A 48 -26.04 -20.99 -20.25
CA GLU A 48 -26.29 -19.88 -21.22
C GLU A 48 -26.18 -18.55 -20.47
N MET A 49 -25.37 -17.60 -20.97
CA MET A 49 -24.94 -16.37 -20.27
C MET A 49 -24.99 -16.48 -18.74
N ASN A 50 -24.03 -17.25 -18.19
CA ASN A 50 -24.00 -17.53 -16.76
C ASN A 50 -23.91 -16.22 -15.97
N TRP A 51 -24.46 -16.22 -14.76
CA TRP A 51 -24.34 -15.09 -13.83
C TRP A 51 -22.88 -14.62 -13.66
N TRP A 52 -21.93 -15.55 -13.80
CA TRP A 52 -20.48 -15.36 -13.70
C TRP A 52 -19.77 -15.44 -15.05
N ALA A 53 -18.63 -14.77 -15.18
CA ALA A 53 -17.82 -14.73 -16.41
C ALA A 53 -16.99 -16.01 -16.68
N ALA A 54 -16.87 -16.92 -15.71
CA ALA A 54 -16.20 -18.20 -15.88
C ALA A 54 -16.86 -19.32 -15.07
N ASN A 55 -16.74 -20.56 -15.55
CA ASN A 55 -17.21 -21.76 -14.84
C ASN A 55 -16.08 -22.46 -14.06
N ALA A 56 -16.45 -23.44 -13.23
CA ALA A 56 -15.51 -24.20 -12.39
C ALA A 56 -14.33 -24.81 -13.19
N ASN A 57 -14.61 -25.38 -14.37
CA ASN A 57 -13.58 -26.00 -15.21
C ASN A 57 -12.56 -24.96 -15.74
N GLN A 58 -13.04 -23.76 -16.11
CA GLN A 58 -12.19 -22.66 -16.56
C GLN A 58 -11.34 -22.10 -15.41
N ILE A 59 -11.92 -21.98 -14.21
CA ILE A 59 -11.18 -21.56 -13.01
C ILE A 59 -10.09 -22.59 -12.70
N GLN A 60 -10.43 -23.87 -12.65
CA GLN A 60 -9.50 -24.95 -12.34
C GLN A 60 -8.33 -25.01 -13.34
N ASN A 61 -8.62 -24.88 -14.63
CA ASN A 61 -7.62 -25.00 -15.70
C ASN A 61 -7.02 -23.65 -16.14
N ALA A 62 -7.17 -22.60 -15.32
CA ALA A 62 -6.65 -21.28 -15.65
C ALA A 62 -5.13 -21.33 -15.87
N THR A 63 -4.69 -20.88 -17.04
CA THR A 63 -3.29 -20.87 -17.46
C THR A 63 -2.44 -19.98 -16.54
N CYS A 64 -1.12 -20.18 -16.50
CA CYS A 64 -0.17 -19.33 -15.76
C CYS A 64 -0.41 -19.24 -14.24
N ARG A 65 -1.00 -20.27 -13.61
CA ARG A 65 -1.07 -20.35 -12.15
C ARG A 65 0.33 -20.58 -11.59
N VAL A 66 0.79 -19.70 -10.70
CA VAL A 66 2.06 -19.86 -9.97
C VAL A 66 1.75 -20.66 -8.72
N LYS A 67 2.19 -21.92 -8.65
CA LYS A 67 1.91 -22.77 -7.48
C LYS A 67 2.52 -22.18 -6.21
N LEU A 68 1.69 -21.96 -5.20
CA LEU A 68 2.09 -21.43 -3.88
C LEU A 68 1.99 -22.52 -2.80
N PRO A 69 2.75 -22.41 -1.70
CA PRO A 69 2.59 -23.30 -0.55
C PRO A 69 1.25 -23.01 0.15
N THR A 70 0.34 -23.99 0.13
CA THR A 70 -1.04 -23.80 0.65
C THR A 70 -1.24 -24.42 2.01
N THR A 71 -0.32 -25.26 2.50
CA THR A 71 -0.42 -25.90 3.81
C THR A 71 0.66 -25.40 4.78
N THR A 72 0.43 -25.49 6.09
CA THR A 72 1.45 -25.16 7.11
C THR A 72 2.78 -25.84 6.83
N LYS A 73 2.76 -27.14 6.49
CA LYS A 73 3.99 -27.91 6.19
C LYS A 73 4.74 -27.36 4.97
N GLU A 74 4.03 -27.03 3.89
CA GLU A 74 4.65 -26.44 2.69
C GLU A 74 5.26 -25.07 2.97
N ILE A 75 4.61 -24.25 3.79
CA ILE A 75 5.08 -22.91 4.15
C ILE A 75 6.31 -22.98 5.07
N LEU A 76 6.30 -23.87 6.07
CA LEU A 76 7.48 -24.10 6.90
C LEU A 76 8.67 -24.56 6.04
N ASN A 77 8.43 -25.45 5.08
CA ASN A 77 9.46 -25.90 4.13
C ASN A 77 9.93 -24.76 3.21
N TYR A 78 9.03 -23.87 2.78
CA TYR A 78 9.36 -22.70 1.99
C TYR A 78 10.35 -21.79 2.74
N TYR A 79 10.04 -21.43 3.99
CA TYR A 79 10.91 -20.57 4.80
C TYR A 79 12.20 -21.25 5.27
N ALA A 80 12.21 -22.57 5.43
CA ALA A 80 13.43 -23.33 5.68
C ALA A 80 14.41 -23.27 4.50
N LYS A 81 13.90 -23.18 3.27
CA LYS A 81 14.71 -23.14 2.03
C LYS A 81 15.02 -21.73 1.54
N LYS A 82 14.23 -20.73 1.92
CA LYS A 82 14.46 -19.32 1.52
C LYS A 82 15.84 -18.90 2.06
N PRO A 83 16.77 -18.37 1.25
CA PRO A 83 18.04 -17.86 1.76
C PRO A 83 17.80 -16.67 2.71
N LEU A 84 18.76 -16.38 3.60
CA LEU A 84 18.74 -15.14 4.36
C LEU A 84 18.99 -13.98 3.37
N GLY A 85 18.18 -12.93 3.45
CA GLY A 85 18.34 -11.76 2.59
C GLY A 85 19.64 -11.01 2.88
N PRO A 86 20.18 -10.25 1.90
CA PRO A 86 21.25 -9.29 2.15
C PRO A 86 20.85 -8.33 3.28
N GLY A 87 21.78 -8.04 4.20
CA GLY A 87 21.49 -7.16 5.34
C GLY A 87 20.70 -7.81 6.48
N TYR A 88 20.54 -9.13 6.48
CA TYR A 88 20.04 -9.84 7.66
C TYR A 88 21.01 -9.65 8.85
N GLU A 89 20.55 -8.97 9.90
CA GLU A 89 21.26 -8.83 11.16
C GLU A 89 20.66 -9.76 12.21
N SER A 90 21.49 -10.62 12.81
CA SER A 90 21.10 -11.38 13.99
C SER A 90 20.74 -10.41 15.12
N GLY A 91 19.57 -10.58 15.75
CA GLY A 91 19.11 -9.64 16.75
C GLY A 91 17.87 -10.10 17.50
N GLN A 92 17.40 -9.22 18.38
CA GLN A 92 16.18 -9.41 19.16
C GLN A 92 15.13 -8.41 18.69
N ALA A 93 13.89 -8.86 18.51
CA ALA A 93 12.75 -8.01 18.19
C ALA A 93 11.59 -8.31 19.14
N TYR A 94 10.86 -7.28 19.56
CA TYR A 94 9.67 -7.42 20.39
C TYR A 94 8.42 -7.06 19.59
N VAL A 95 7.49 -8.00 19.46
CA VAL A 95 6.25 -7.82 18.69
C VAL A 95 5.07 -8.32 19.53
N GLY A 96 4.09 -7.45 19.84
CA GLY A 96 2.92 -7.86 20.65
C GLY A 96 3.27 -8.41 22.04
N GLY A 97 4.42 -8.02 22.60
CA GLY A 97 4.99 -8.57 23.84
C GLY A 97 5.81 -9.85 23.68
N ILE A 98 6.01 -10.35 22.46
CA ILE A 98 6.74 -11.59 22.17
C ILE A 98 8.17 -11.25 21.77
N LEU A 99 9.15 -11.88 22.43
CA LEU A 99 10.57 -11.76 22.09
C LEU A 99 10.94 -12.75 20.98
N LEU A 100 11.24 -12.23 19.81
CA LEU A 100 11.77 -12.94 18.66
C LEU A 100 13.30 -12.83 18.65
N GLU A 101 13.99 -13.94 18.36
CA GLU A 101 15.46 -14.00 18.36
C GLU A 101 15.97 -14.56 17.04
N ASN A 102 16.93 -13.85 16.44
CA ASN A 102 17.53 -14.19 15.16
C ASN A 102 16.43 -14.50 14.11
N GLU A 103 15.39 -13.67 14.06
CA GLU A 103 14.28 -13.82 13.13
C GLU A 103 14.48 -12.95 11.90
N ARG A 104 13.99 -13.41 10.75
CA ARG A 104 14.00 -12.67 9.49
C ARG A 104 13.23 -11.36 9.63
N PRO A 105 13.81 -10.19 9.29
CA PRO A 105 13.13 -8.90 9.40
C PRO A 105 11.76 -8.88 8.71
N GLU A 106 11.61 -9.51 7.55
CA GLU A 106 10.34 -9.56 6.83
C GLU A 106 9.26 -10.35 7.59
N LEU A 107 9.63 -11.38 8.35
CA LEU A 107 8.68 -12.16 9.17
C LEU A 107 8.32 -11.45 10.47
N VAL A 108 9.28 -10.71 11.05
CA VAL A 108 9.02 -9.82 12.19
C VAL A 108 7.99 -8.76 11.78
N LEU A 109 8.20 -8.12 10.62
CA LEU A 109 7.29 -7.10 10.10
C LEU A 109 5.91 -7.67 9.78
N ALA A 110 5.85 -8.83 9.12
CA ALA A 110 4.59 -9.50 8.80
C ALA A 110 3.79 -9.83 10.07
N LEU A 111 4.44 -10.42 11.10
CA LEU A 111 3.77 -10.66 12.37
C LEU A 111 3.31 -9.35 13.02
N ALA A 112 4.13 -8.30 13.01
CA ALA A 112 3.76 -7.02 13.60
C ALA A 112 2.51 -6.41 12.96
N LYS A 113 2.40 -6.45 11.62
CA LYS A 113 1.21 -5.99 10.90
C LYS A 113 -0.04 -6.81 11.25
N LEU A 114 0.08 -8.13 11.35
CA LEU A 114 -1.03 -9.01 11.75
C LEU A 114 -1.50 -8.78 13.20
N LEU A 115 -0.65 -8.26 14.08
CA LEU A 115 -0.99 -8.01 15.49
C LEU A 115 -1.33 -6.54 15.79
N SER A 116 -1.29 -5.68 14.78
CA SER A 116 -1.60 -4.25 14.92
C SER A 116 -2.98 -3.94 14.33
N PRO A 117 -3.71 -2.98 14.90
CA PRO A 117 -4.87 -2.39 14.23
C PRO A 117 -4.48 -1.88 12.83
N ALA A 118 -5.36 -2.09 11.85
CA ALA A 118 -5.20 -1.57 10.50
C ALA A 118 -6.16 -0.40 10.25
N GLY A 119 -6.02 0.29 9.12
CA GLY A 119 -7.02 1.29 8.68
C GLY A 119 -7.10 2.59 9.49
N GLY A 120 -6.15 2.84 10.42
CA GLY A 120 -6.18 4.02 11.28
C GLY A 120 -7.03 3.87 12.54
N GLU A 121 -7.53 2.66 12.82
CA GLU A 121 -8.24 2.36 14.06
C GLU A 121 -7.26 2.39 15.25
N GLU A 122 -7.56 3.16 16.30
CA GLU A 122 -6.69 3.25 17.49
C GLU A 122 -6.74 1.97 18.34
N SER A 123 -7.89 1.27 18.33
CA SER A 123 -8.08 0.03 19.06
C SER A 123 -9.18 -0.84 18.43
N ILE A 124 -8.91 -2.13 18.32
CA ILE A 124 -9.91 -3.14 17.92
C ILE A 124 -10.44 -3.81 19.20
N GLU A 125 -11.75 -3.80 19.40
CA GLU A 125 -12.38 -4.48 20.54
C GLU A 125 -11.95 -5.95 20.60
N GLY A 126 -11.58 -6.42 21.80
CA GLY A 126 -11.12 -7.79 22.00
C GLY A 126 -9.66 -8.05 21.61
N THR A 127 -8.92 -7.06 21.10
CA THR A 127 -7.48 -7.20 20.88
C THR A 127 -6.73 -7.19 22.20
N PRO A 128 -5.95 -8.24 22.53
CA PRO A 128 -5.23 -8.29 23.78
C PRO A 128 -4.10 -7.26 23.84
N GLN A 129 -3.94 -6.60 24.99
CA GLN A 129 -2.79 -5.73 25.25
C GLN A 129 -1.45 -6.49 25.20
N SER A 130 -1.46 -7.79 25.47
CA SER A 130 -0.29 -8.66 25.38
C SER A 130 -0.69 -9.99 24.75
N PHE A 131 -0.28 -10.19 23.49
CA PHE A 131 -0.49 -11.45 22.78
C PHE A 131 0.26 -12.60 23.45
N GLN A 132 1.45 -12.34 23.99
CA GLN A 132 2.21 -13.36 24.72
C GLN A 132 1.39 -13.96 25.88
N LYS A 133 0.77 -13.11 26.70
CA LYS A 133 -0.03 -13.55 27.85
C LYS A 133 -1.36 -14.17 27.40
N ALA A 134 -2.06 -13.53 26.47
CA ALA A 134 -3.39 -13.96 26.04
C ALA A 134 -3.38 -15.34 25.36
N PHE A 135 -2.32 -15.66 24.61
CA PHE A 135 -2.20 -16.91 23.87
C PHE A 135 -1.16 -17.88 24.45
N ASN A 136 -0.67 -17.61 25.67
CA ASN A 136 0.36 -18.42 26.33
C ASN A 136 1.54 -18.73 25.41
N VAL A 137 2.04 -17.72 24.70
CA VAL A 137 3.19 -17.88 23.79
C VAL A 137 4.43 -18.14 24.64
N ASN A 138 4.83 -19.41 24.71
CA ASN A 138 5.95 -19.87 25.54
C ASN A 138 7.21 -19.03 25.23
N PRO A 139 7.99 -18.60 26.25
CA PRO A 139 9.27 -17.95 26.03
C PRO A 139 10.24 -18.70 25.09
N SER A 140 10.11 -20.01 24.89
CA SER A 140 10.88 -20.80 23.91
C SER A 140 10.46 -20.56 22.45
N CYS A 141 9.30 -19.97 22.21
CA CYS A 141 8.77 -19.63 20.89
C CYS A 141 9.41 -18.32 20.39
N LYS A 142 10.66 -18.42 19.92
CA LYS A 142 11.49 -17.28 19.50
C LYS A 142 11.32 -16.88 18.03
N LYS A 143 10.40 -17.51 17.31
CA LYS A 143 10.22 -17.36 15.86
C LYS A 143 8.81 -16.88 15.52
N ALA A 144 8.69 -16.05 14.49
CA ALA A 144 7.44 -15.42 14.06
C ALA A 144 6.39 -16.45 13.66
N LEU A 145 6.78 -17.50 12.92
CA LEU A 145 5.86 -18.58 12.51
C LEU A 145 5.33 -19.36 13.71
N CYS A 146 6.20 -19.68 14.68
CA CYS A 146 5.79 -20.32 15.93
C CYS A 146 4.79 -19.44 16.70
N ALA A 147 5.07 -18.13 16.81
CA ALA A 147 4.19 -17.19 17.51
C ALA A 147 2.83 -17.10 16.82
N ALA A 148 2.81 -17.01 15.48
CA ALA A 148 1.59 -16.97 14.69
C ALA A 148 0.75 -18.24 14.86
N GLU A 149 1.37 -19.43 14.87
CA GLU A 149 0.66 -20.70 15.13
C GLU A 149 0.03 -20.76 16.52
N LYS A 150 0.62 -20.11 17.53
CA LYS A 150 0.02 -20.01 18.87
C LYS A 150 -1.14 -19.02 18.93
N ILE A 151 -1.04 -17.90 18.21
CA ILE A 151 -2.03 -16.82 18.26
C ILE A 151 -3.25 -17.13 17.38
N PHE A 152 -3.01 -17.59 16.15
CA PHE A 152 -4.06 -17.81 15.14
C PHE A 152 -4.45 -19.27 15.00
N GLY A 153 -3.66 -20.20 15.55
CA GLY A 153 -3.88 -21.64 15.47
C GLY A 153 -2.88 -22.34 14.53
N PRO A 154 -2.57 -23.63 14.78
CA PRO A 154 -1.49 -24.36 14.10
C PRO A 154 -1.76 -24.60 12.61
N SER A 155 -3.03 -24.59 12.20
CA SER A 155 -3.43 -24.82 10.81
C SER A 155 -3.40 -23.57 9.95
N VAL A 156 -3.46 -22.36 10.52
CA VAL A 156 -3.59 -21.10 9.77
C VAL A 156 -2.52 -20.06 10.07
N GLY A 157 -1.90 -20.06 11.25
CA GLY A 157 -0.99 -18.98 11.66
C GLY A 157 0.18 -18.77 10.69
N SER A 158 0.86 -19.84 10.29
CA SER A 158 1.95 -19.79 9.31
C SER A 158 1.46 -19.31 7.91
N GLN A 159 0.24 -19.67 7.52
CA GLN A 159 -0.37 -19.20 6.27
C GLN A 159 -0.68 -17.70 6.28
N MET A 160 -1.16 -17.16 7.41
CA MET A 160 -1.43 -15.73 7.56
C MET A 160 -0.13 -14.91 7.46
N VAL A 161 0.95 -15.37 8.10
CA VAL A 161 2.28 -14.72 7.98
C VAL A 161 2.78 -14.77 6.53
N PHE A 162 2.57 -15.87 5.82
CA PHE A 162 2.91 -15.99 4.41
C PHE A 162 2.17 -15.00 3.53
N LEU A 163 0.84 -14.88 3.68
CA LEU A 163 0.03 -13.91 2.94
C LEU A 163 0.48 -12.46 3.22
N MET A 164 0.77 -12.14 4.48
CA MET A 164 1.25 -10.83 4.88
C MET A 164 2.65 -10.52 4.31
N GLU A 165 3.61 -11.43 4.46
CA GLU A 165 4.98 -11.21 3.96
C GLU A 165 5.04 -11.11 2.44
N ARG A 166 4.31 -11.97 1.74
CA ARG A 166 4.41 -12.07 0.28
C ARG A 166 3.57 -11.03 -0.45
N PHE A 167 2.40 -10.69 0.09
CA PHE A 167 1.38 -9.94 -0.63
C PHE A 167 0.86 -8.71 0.13
N ASP A 168 1.35 -8.49 1.36
CA ASP A 168 0.88 -7.44 2.27
C ASP A 168 -0.62 -7.50 2.56
N ILE A 169 -1.14 -8.73 2.65
CA ILE A 169 -2.55 -9.05 2.90
C ILE A 169 -2.76 -9.40 4.36
N ASN A 170 -3.62 -8.65 5.03
CA ASN A 170 -3.98 -8.84 6.42
C ASN A 170 -5.25 -9.66 6.59
N THR A 171 -5.06 -10.90 7.04
CA THR A 171 -6.14 -11.84 7.37
C THR A 171 -6.38 -11.97 8.87
N SER A 172 -5.80 -11.08 9.69
CA SER A 172 -5.90 -11.13 11.14
C SER A 172 -7.22 -10.57 11.63
N ARG A 173 -7.90 -11.32 12.48
CA ARG A 173 -9.08 -10.82 13.19
C ARG A 173 -8.78 -9.74 14.24
N TYR A 174 -7.52 -9.58 14.63
CA TYR A 174 -7.10 -8.57 15.61
C TYR A 174 -6.75 -7.23 14.97
N SER A 175 -6.80 -7.14 13.64
CA SER A 175 -6.52 -5.92 12.91
C SER A 175 -7.77 -5.14 12.51
N PHE A 176 -8.97 -5.73 12.60
CA PHE A 176 -10.22 -5.15 12.10
C PHE A 176 -11.43 -5.51 12.99
N PHE A 177 -12.32 -4.54 13.27
CA PHE A 177 -13.43 -4.67 14.23
C PHE A 177 -14.46 -5.78 13.93
N ASN A 178 -14.71 -6.09 12.65
CA ASN A 178 -15.75 -7.07 12.24
C ASN A 178 -15.17 -8.40 11.72
N ALA A 179 -13.91 -8.70 12.05
CA ALA A 179 -13.23 -9.88 11.54
C ALA A 179 -13.38 -11.10 12.45
N ASP A 180 -13.48 -12.27 11.82
CA ASP A 180 -13.50 -13.59 12.46
C ASP A 180 -12.31 -14.45 12.01
N THR A 181 -12.21 -15.64 12.60
CA THR A 181 -11.26 -16.67 12.24
C THR A 181 -11.61 -17.35 10.93
N PHE A 182 -10.61 -17.48 10.08
CA PHE A 182 -10.65 -18.39 8.94
C PHE A 182 -10.35 -19.83 9.37
N SER A 183 -10.99 -20.78 8.69
CA SER A 183 -10.60 -22.18 8.68
C SER A 183 -9.39 -22.43 7.78
N ALA A 184 -8.76 -23.60 7.94
CA ALA A 184 -7.60 -24.00 7.15
C ALA A 184 -7.90 -24.06 5.64
N SER A 185 -9.09 -24.54 5.25
CA SER A 185 -9.50 -24.62 3.85
C SER A 185 -9.76 -23.25 3.24
N GLU A 186 -10.34 -22.33 4.01
CA GLU A 186 -10.59 -20.96 3.56
C GLU A 186 -9.27 -20.20 3.31
N ILE A 187 -8.30 -20.28 4.23
CA ILE A 187 -6.98 -19.67 4.01
C ILE A 187 -6.24 -20.32 2.84
N ALA A 188 -6.35 -21.65 2.68
CA ALA A 188 -5.75 -22.32 1.54
C ALA A 188 -6.32 -21.82 0.20
N ASP A 189 -7.64 -21.59 0.13
CA ASP A 189 -8.27 -21.03 -1.07
C ASP A 189 -7.94 -19.55 -1.29
N ILE A 190 -7.71 -18.79 -0.22
CA ILE A 190 -7.14 -17.43 -0.32
C ILE A 190 -5.77 -17.51 -0.99
N ILE A 191 -4.84 -18.34 -0.49
CA ILE A 191 -3.51 -18.51 -1.10
C ILE A 191 -3.63 -18.96 -2.56
N ARG A 192 -4.52 -19.89 -2.89
CA ARG A 192 -4.76 -20.34 -4.28
C ARG A 192 -5.26 -19.23 -5.19
N SER A 193 -5.99 -18.27 -4.66
CA SER A 193 -6.43 -17.10 -5.42
C SER A 193 -5.25 -16.19 -5.76
N PHE A 194 -4.26 -16.09 -4.88
CA PHE A 194 -3.01 -15.36 -5.13
C PHE A 194 -2.04 -16.09 -6.09
N GLU A 195 -2.25 -17.38 -6.39
CA GLU A 195 -1.53 -18.06 -7.49
C GLU A 195 -1.89 -17.47 -8.87
N LEU A 196 -3.01 -16.75 -8.95
CA LEU A 196 -3.51 -16.11 -10.16
C LEU A 196 -3.02 -14.67 -10.30
N VAL A 197 -2.54 -14.07 -9.20
CA VAL A 197 -2.08 -12.69 -9.13
C VAL A 197 -0.59 -12.64 -9.45
N HIS A 198 -0.23 -11.80 -10.41
CA HIS A 198 1.16 -11.63 -10.80
C HIS A 198 1.87 -10.65 -9.83
N PRO A 199 3.15 -10.88 -9.46
CA PRO A 199 3.82 -10.07 -8.44
C PRO A 199 3.82 -8.56 -8.67
N GLU A 200 3.92 -8.05 -9.91
CA GLU A 200 3.92 -6.59 -10.16
C GLU A 200 2.52 -5.97 -10.16
N GLN A 201 1.49 -6.77 -9.87
CA GLN A 201 0.17 -6.28 -9.50
C GLN A 201 0.07 -5.98 -7.99
N LEU A 202 1.07 -6.34 -7.18
CA LEU A 202 1.06 -6.16 -5.74
C LEU A 202 2.14 -5.16 -5.27
N PRO A 203 1.98 -4.57 -4.07
CA PRO A 203 0.82 -4.68 -3.15
C PRO A 203 -0.32 -3.72 -3.53
N PHE A 204 -1.58 -4.09 -3.26
CA PHE A 204 -2.75 -3.21 -3.45
C PHE A 204 -2.66 -1.91 -2.66
N GLN A 205 -2.28 -2.07 -1.40
CA GLN A 205 -2.02 -1.02 -0.44
C GLN A 205 -1.23 -1.67 0.70
N SER A 206 -0.57 -0.85 1.52
CA SER A 206 0.09 -1.40 2.70
C SER A 206 -0.93 -2.00 3.66
N ASN A 207 -0.67 -3.20 4.16
CA ASN A 207 -1.51 -3.89 5.15
C ASN A 207 -2.98 -4.06 4.68
N LYS A 208 -3.19 -4.49 3.43
CA LYS A 208 -4.51 -4.59 2.80
C LYS A 208 -5.40 -5.58 3.54
N GLN A 209 -6.57 -5.13 3.97
CA GLN A 209 -7.62 -5.96 4.54
C GLN A 209 -8.04 -7.11 3.60
N LEU A 210 -8.09 -8.33 4.15
CA LEU A 210 -8.80 -9.48 3.60
C LEU A 210 -9.30 -10.30 4.79
N ILE A 211 -10.54 -10.06 5.21
CA ILE A 211 -11.05 -10.63 6.46
C ILE A 211 -12.21 -11.56 6.22
N LYS A 212 -12.34 -12.54 7.11
CA LYS A 212 -13.59 -13.25 7.29
C LYS A 212 -14.53 -12.34 8.05
N PHE A 213 -15.65 -11.94 7.48
CA PHE A 213 -16.63 -11.17 8.24
C PHE A 213 -17.21 -12.04 9.36
N LYS A 214 -17.60 -11.41 10.47
CA LYS A 214 -18.15 -12.05 11.67
C LYS A 214 -19.17 -13.15 11.32
N ARG A 215 -18.91 -14.39 11.75
CA ARG A 215 -19.78 -15.54 11.43
C ARG A 215 -21.17 -15.38 12.04
N GLY A 216 -22.18 -15.78 11.29
CA GLY A 216 -23.59 -15.64 11.63
C GLY A 216 -24.14 -14.22 11.42
N TYR A 217 -23.39 -13.34 10.74
CA TYR A 217 -23.81 -11.97 10.49
C TYR A 217 -23.52 -11.51 9.05
N THR A 218 -24.23 -10.46 8.65
CA THR A 218 -24.03 -9.71 7.40
C THR A 218 -24.19 -8.21 7.65
N ARG A 219 -23.93 -7.37 6.65
CA ARG A 219 -24.12 -5.91 6.79
C ARG A 219 -25.59 -5.55 6.63
N ALA A 220 -26.08 -4.62 7.46
CA ALA A 220 -27.45 -4.12 7.39
C ALA A 220 -27.78 -3.50 6.03
N ALA A 221 -26.79 -2.87 5.39
CA ALA A 221 -26.90 -2.29 4.06
C ALA A 221 -27.32 -3.30 2.97
N TYR A 222 -27.10 -4.61 3.19
CA TYR A 222 -27.55 -5.64 2.26
C TYR A 222 -29.00 -6.09 2.48
N GLY A 223 -29.68 -5.57 3.51
CA GLY A 223 -31.09 -5.85 3.78
C GLY A 223 -31.39 -7.36 3.81
N GLY A 224 -32.41 -7.77 3.05
CA GLY A 224 -32.82 -9.18 2.94
C GLY A 224 -31.90 -10.05 2.08
N ASP A 225 -31.01 -9.44 1.29
CA ASP A 225 -30.11 -10.16 0.38
C ASP A 225 -28.78 -10.52 1.04
N GLY A 226 -28.54 -10.08 2.27
CA GLY A 226 -27.28 -10.26 2.98
C GLY A 226 -26.84 -11.71 3.16
N ASP A 227 -27.76 -12.67 3.03
CA ASP A 227 -27.45 -14.11 3.05
C ASP A 227 -26.86 -14.62 1.72
N SER A 228 -27.03 -13.88 0.63
CA SER A 228 -26.56 -14.22 -0.71
C SER A 228 -25.28 -13.50 -1.12
N VAL A 229 -24.91 -12.44 -0.39
CA VAL A 229 -23.70 -11.66 -0.67
C VAL A 229 -22.49 -12.48 -0.25
N LEU A 230 -21.65 -12.87 -1.20
CA LEU A 230 -20.45 -13.69 -0.96
C LEU A 230 -19.30 -12.86 -0.38
N ALA A 231 -19.06 -11.69 -0.97
CA ALA A 231 -17.99 -10.79 -0.58
C ALA A 231 -18.31 -9.33 -0.96
N ASN A 232 -17.38 -8.41 -0.69
CA ASN A 232 -17.46 -7.02 -1.14
C ASN A 232 -16.09 -6.46 -1.54
N ALA A 233 -16.10 -5.27 -2.16
CA ALA A 233 -14.90 -4.62 -2.69
C ALA A 233 -13.82 -4.27 -1.64
N SER A 234 -14.15 -4.25 -0.34
CA SER A 234 -13.17 -4.14 0.73
C SER A 234 -12.43 -5.45 1.02
N ILE A 235 -12.83 -6.55 0.37
CA ILE A 235 -12.43 -7.95 0.53
C ILE A 235 -12.84 -8.50 1.90
N GLU A 236 -14.09 -8.28 2.27
CA GLU A 236 -14.74 -8.97 3.39
C GLU A 236 -15.48 -10.19 2.89
N LEU A 237 -15.18 -11.35 3.44
CA LEU A 237 -15.73 -12.65 3.01
C LEU A 237 -16.84 -13.09 3.98
N PHE A 238 -18.08 -13.17 3.51
CA PHE A 238 -19.25 -13.53 4.31
C PHE A 238 -19.44 -15.05 4.43
N ASP A 239 -20.39 -15.51 5.25
CA ASP A 239 -20.60 -16.95 5.49
C ASP A 239 -21.09 -17.72 4.27
N SER A 240 -21.84 -17.08 3.40
CA SER A 240 -22.22 -17.60 2.09
C SER A 240 -20.98 -17.99 1.26
N TRP A 241 -19.90 -17.19 1.25
CA TRP A 241 -18.63 -17.56 0.59
C TRP A 241 -18.02 -18.83 1.18
N SER A 242 -18.12 -19.04 2.50
CA SER A 242 -17.60 -20.26 3.13
C SER A 242 -18.34 -21.53 2.65
N GLN A 243 -19.61 -21.39 2.28
CA GLN A 243 -20.46 -22.50 1.83
C GLN A 243 -20.24 -22.87 0.35
N GLU A 244 -19.59 -22.00 -0.41
CA GLU A 244 -19.27 -22.23 -1.82
C GLU A 244 -18.22 -23.33 -2.03
N SER A 245 -18.14 -23.82 -3.26
CA SER A 245 -17.04 -24.71 -3.65
C SER A 245 -15.69 -23.98 -3.59
N SER A 246 -14.58 -24.72 -3.41
CA SER A 246 -13.22 -24.15 -3.41
C SER A 246 -12.90 -23.33 -4.67
N LEU A 247 -13.42 -23.74 -5.83
CA LEU A 247 -13.22 -23.02 -7.09
C LEU A 247 -14.04 -21.72 -7.14
N MET A 248 -15.30 -21.76 -6.67
CA MET A 248 -16.12 -20.55 -6.59
C MET A 248 -15.58 -19.55 -5.56
N ARG A 249 -15.05 -20.03 -4.42
CA ARG A 249 -14.34 -19.17 -3.47
C ARG A 249 -13.17 -18.43 -4.10
N GLN A 250 -12.39 -19.12 -4.94
CA GLN A 250 -11.29 -18.51 -5.69
C GLN A 250 -11.78 -17.50 -6.72
N TYR A 251 -12.85 -17.81 -7.45
CA TYR A 251 -13.46 -16.89 -8.41
C TYR A 251 -13.90 -15.60 -7.73
N THR A 252 -14.72 -15.71 -6.68
CA THR A 252 -15.23 -14.56 -5.94
C THR A 252 -14.10 -13.72 -5.39
N LEU A 253 -13.08 -14.33 -4.78
CA LEU A 253 -11.96 -13.56 -4.24
C LEU A 253 -11.15 -12.86 -5.36
N TYR A 254 -10.96 -13.51 -6.51
CA TYR A 254 -10.28 -12.87 -7.64
C TYR A 254 -11.09 -11.70 -8.21
N HIS A 255 -12.42 -11.82 -8.23
CA HIS A 255 -13.32 -10.74 -8.56
C HIS A 255 -13.14 -9.54 -7.60
N GLU A 256 -13.11 -9.76 -6.29
CA GLU A 256 -12.88 -8.66 -5.33
C GLU A 256 -11.48 -8.04 -5.45
N ILE A 257 -10.49 -8.85 -5.80
CA ILE A 257 -9.13 -8.36 -6.14
C ILE A 257 -9.19 -7.41 -7.34
N ALA A 258 -10.05 -7.66 -8.33
CA ALA A 258 -10.21 -6.78 -9.49
C ALA A 258 -10.79 -5.41 -9.13
N HIS A 259 -11.79 -5.34 -8.25
CA HIS A 259 -12.28 -4.07 -7.67
C HIS A 259 -11.14 -3.29 -7.01
N ASN A 260 -10.25 -3.99 -6.29
CA ASN A 260 -9.11 -3.36 -5.63
C ASN A 260 -8.05 -2.85 -6.60
N TYR A 261 -7.87 -3.48 -7.76
CA TYR A 261 -7.02 -2.92 -8.81
C TYR A 261 -7.56 -1.59 -9.32
N SER A 262 -8.86 -1.51 -9.59
CA SER A 262 -9.48 -0.26 -10.02
C SER A 262 -9.28 0.86 -8.98
N ASN A 263 -9.71 0.61 -7.73
CA ASN A 263 -9.79 1.65 -6.69
C ASN A 263 -8.42 2.09 -6.17
N ASN A 264 -7.47 1.16 -6.05
CA ASN A 264 -6.19 1.45 -5.41
C ASN A 264 -5.08 1.73 -6.41
N HIS A 265 -4.98 0.97 -7.50
CA HIS A 265 -3.88 1.12 -8.46
C HIS A 265 -4.16 2.10 -9.59
N PHE A 266 -5.43 2.28 -9.96
CA PHE A 266 -5.79 3.02 -11.17
C PHE A 266 -6.72 4.21 -10.92
N SER A 267 -6.84 4.66 -9.66
CA SER A 267 -7.62 5.84 -9.29
C SER A 267 -9.09 5.77 -9.73
N ASP A 268 -9.78 4.70 -9.33
CA ASP A 268 -11.19 4.43 -9.63
C ASP A 268 -11.44 4.34 -11.16
N TYR A 269 -10.62 3.51 -11.82
CA TYR A 269 -10.61 3.43 -13.28
C TYR A 269 -11.91 2.87 -13.87
N ASP A 270 -12.63 2.03 -13.12
CA ASP A 270 -14.00 1.59 -13.43
C ASP A 270 -15.03 2.75 -13.48
N ARG A 271 -14.67 3.96 -13.04
CA ARG A 271 -15.43 5.20 -13.25
C ARG A 271 -14.86 6.10 -14.33
N SER A 272 -13.73 5.73 -14.93
CA SER A 272 -13.09 6.56 -15.94
C SER A 272 -13.98 6.69 -17.18
N ASN A 273 -13.99 7.86 -17.80
CA ASN A 273 -14.70 8.09 -19.07
C ASN A 273 -14.32 7.06 -20.14
N THR A 274 -13.06 6.62 -20.16
CA THR A 274 -12.58 5.57 -21.04
C THR A 274 -13.30 4.26 -20.80
N TRP A 275 -13.39 3.79 -19.55
CA TRP A 275 -14.09 2.55 -19.21
C TRP A 275 -15.60 2.65 -19.50
N LEU A 276 -16.24 3.72 -19.04
CA LEU A 276 -17.67 3.94 -19.21
C LEU A 276 -18.06 3.95 -20.70
N ALA A 277 -17.22 4.51 -21.57
CA ALA A 277 -17.46 4.52 -23.01
C ALA A 277 -17.46 3.12 -23.66
N LEU A 278 -16.67 2.16 -23.15
CA LEU A 278 -16.58 0.81 -23.73
C LEU A 278 -17.88 0.01 -23.63
N SER A 279 -18.67 0.26 -22.58
CA SER A 279 -19.98 -0.36 -22.35
C SER A 279 -21.16 0.59 -22.56
N ASN A 280 -20.90 1.84 -22.96
CA ASN A 280 -21.89 2.92 -23.03
C ASN A 280 -22.65 3.11 -21.70
N TRP A 281 -21.91 3.06 -20.58
CA TRP A 281 -22.43 3.42 -19.27
C TRP A 281 -22.73 4.92 -19.21
N LYS A 282 -23.87 5.28 -18.62
CA LYS A 282 -24.22 6.66 -18.32
C LYS A 282 -24.56 6.80 -16.85
N GLU A 283 -23.93 7.77 -16.21
CA GLU A 283 -24.26 8.17 -14.84
C GLU A 283 -25.49 9.11 -14.91
N SER A 284 -26.51 8.80 -14.12
CA SER A 284 -27.68 9.65 -13.93
C SER A 284 -27.32 10.85 -13.04
N SER A 285 -28.22 11.84 -12.96
CA SER A 285 -28.06 12.96 -12.02
C SER A 285 -28.00 12.54 -10.55
N GLN A 286 -28.43 11.31 -10.23
CA GLN A 286 -28.45 10.73 -8.90
C GLN A 286 -27.18 9.89 -8.61
N GLY A 287 -26.26 9.76 -9.58
CA GLY A 287 -25.06 8.92 -9.45
C GLY A 287 -25.31 7.44 -9.75
N GLU A 288 -26.49 7.08 -10.27
CA GLU A 288 -26.81 5.71 -10.67
C GLU A 288 -26.30 5.45 -12.10
N PHE A 289 -25.84 4.24 -12.38
CA PHE A 289 -25.33 3.89 -13.71
C PHE A 289 -26.33 3.04 -14.49
N GLU A 290 -26.60 3.44 -15.72
CA GLU A 290 -27.41 2.65 -16.65
C GLU A 290 -26.66 2.44 -17.97
N ALA A 291 -26.63 1.19 -18.43
CA ALA A 291 -26.12 0.86 -19.75
C ALA A 291 -27.18 1.22 -20.82
N GLN A 292 -26.76 1.82 -21.93
CA GLN A 292 -27.68 2.15 -23.02
C GLN A 292 -28.20 0.90 -23.75
N LYS A 293 -29.36 0.37 -23.31
CA LYS A 293 -30.01 -0.87 -23.78
C LYS A 293 -30.14 -1.00 -25.32
N ARG A 294 -30.34 0.11 -26.05
CA ARG A 294 -30.52 0.09 -27.52
C ARG A 294 -29.25 -0.24 -28.32
N LYS A 295 -28.05 -0.06 -27.76
CA LYS A 295 -26.78 -0.43 -28.41
C LYS A 295 -26.24 -1.78 -27.94
N ALA A 296 -26.60 -2.24 -26.74
CA ALA A 296 -26.33 -3.62 -26.29
C ALA A 296 -26.99 -4.68 -27.21
N GLN A 297 -28.03 -4.30 -27.95
CA GLN A 297 -28.67 -5.13 -28.99
C GLN A 297 -27.82 -5.32 -30.26
N GLN A 298 -26.73 -4.55 -30.46
CA GLN A 298 -25.81 -4.68 -31.60
C GLN A 298 -24.59 -5.56 -31.28
N GLY A 299 -24.52 -6.09 -30.05
CA GLY A 299 -23.40 -6.85 -29.50
C GLY A 299 -23.34 -6.57 -28.01
N HIS A 300 -23.45 -7.61 -27.19
CA HIS A 300 -23.47 -7.47 -25.74
C HIS A 300 -22.04 -7.22 -25.23
N PRO A 301 -21.68 -6.04 -24.67
CA PRO A 301 -20.30 -5.74 -24.30
C PRO A 301 -19.90 -6.36 -22.95
N PHE A 302 -20.83 -7.04 -22.26
CA PHE A 302 -20.63 -7.64 -20.95
C PHE A 302 -20.36 -9.14 -21.08
N VAL A 303 -19.45 -9.62 -20.25
CA VAL A 303 -19.01 -11.03 -20.20
C VAL A 303 -19.84 -11.90 -19.25
N SER A 304 -20.70 -11.29 -18.43
CA SER A 304 -21.61 -11.97 -17.52
C SER A 304 -22.82 -11.10 -17.20
N ARG A 305 -23.90 -11.71 -16.68
CA ARG A 305 -25.07 -10.95 -16.21
C ARG A 305 -24.76 -10.10 -14.99
N TYR A 306 -23.85 -10.55 -14.14
CA TYR A 306 -23.43 -9.75 -12.99
C TYR A 306 -22.69 -8.48 -13.45
N GLY A 307 -21.87 -8.57 -14.50
CA GLY A 307 -21.23 -7.38 -15.09
C GLY A 307 -22.20 -6.35 -15.69
N GLU A 308 -23.46 -6.71 -15.95
CA GLU A 308 -24.48 -5.78 -16.45
C GLU A 308 -25.08 -4.89 -15.35
N THR A 309 -24.79 -5.13 -14.07
CA THR A 309 -25.48 -4.43 -12.98
C THR A 309 -25.00 -3.00 -12.81
N ASN A 310 -23.70 -2.75 -12.98
CA ASN A 310 -23.07 -1.43 -12.89
C ASN A 310 -21.64 -1.48 -13.48
N PRO A 311 -20.98 -0.34 -13.77
CA PRO A 311 -19.64 -0.33 -14.37
C PRO A 311 -18.53 -0.93 -13.51
N TYR A 312 -18.70 -0.95 -12.18
CA TYR A 312 -17.76 -1.55 -11.24
C TYR A 312 -17.74 -3.07 -11.43
N GLU A 313 -18.91 -3.71 -11.39
CA GLU A 313 -19.04 -5.15 -11.62
C GLU A 313 -18.65 -5.53 -13.03
N ASP A 314 -18.96 -4.68 -14.02
CA ASP A 314 -18.49 -4.86 -15.40
C ASP A 314 -16.96 -4.97 -15.44
N PHE A 315 -16.26 -4.07 -14.74
CA PHE A 315 -14.80 -4.08 -14.68
C PHE A 315 -14.27 -5.34 -14.01
N ALA A 316 -14.78 -5.67 -12.82
CA ALA A 316 -14.34 -6.83 -12.06
C ALA A 316 -14.60 -8.15 -12.80
N GLU A 317 -15.79 -8.31 -13.41
CA GLU A 317 -16.13 -9.48 -14.21
C GLU A 317 -15.31 -9.54 -15.50
N SER A 318 -15.02 -8.40 -16.14
CA SER A 318 -14.15 -8.35 -17.32
C SER A 318 -12.70 -8.73 -16.98
N VAL A 319 -12.13 -8.24 -15.88
CA VAL A 319 -10.79 -8.63 -15.43
C VAL A 319 -10.74 -10.12 -15.06
N THR A 320 -11.80 -10.61 -14.41
CA THR A 320 -11.97 -12.02 -14.06
C THR A 320 -12.07 -12.90 -15.31
N ALA A 321 -12.85 -12.47 -16.32
CA ALA A 321 -12.92 -13.12 -17.62
C ALA A 321 -11.55 -13.13 -18.31
N TYR A 322 -10.79 -12.04 -18.27
CA TYR A 322 -9.44 -12.00 -18.83
C TYR A 322 -8.53 -13.09 -18.22
N ARG A 323 -8.67 -13.34 -16.91
CA ARG A 323 -7.85 -14.33 -16.20
C ARG A 323 -8.28 -15.79 -16.43
N PHE A 324 -9.58 -16.05 -16.47
CA PHE A 324 -10.13 -17.43 -16.49
C PHE A 324 -10.71 -17.84 -17.84
N ASN A 325 -11.20 -16.90 -18.63
CA ASN A 325 -11.82 -17.14 -19.92
C ASN A 325 -11.48 -16.01 -20.93
N PRO A 326 -10.18 -15.79 -21.23
CA PRO A 326 -9.76 -14.66 -22.06
C PRO A 326 -10.36 -14.69 -23.46
N ALA A 327 -10.69 -15.88 -23.99
CA ALA A 327 -11.33 -16.04 -25.28
C ALA A 327 -12.75 -15.45 -25.31
N LEU A 328 -13.52 -15.60 -24.22
CA LEU A 328 -14.84 -14.98 -24.10
C LEU A 328 -14.72 -13.47 -24.14
N LEU A 329 -13.89 -12.88 -23.28
CA LEU A 329 -13.74 -11.42 -23.25
C LEU A 329 -13.25 -10.88 -24.60
N LYS A 330 -12.27 -11.53 -25.24
CA LYS A 330 -11.77 -11.11 -26.55
C LYS A 330 -12.84 -11.16 -27.64
N LYS A 331 -13.74 -12.13 -27.58
CA LYS A 331 -14.87 -12.26 -28.52
C LYS A 331 -15.97 -11.22 -28.23
N THR A 332 -16.27 -11.00 -26.96
CA THR A 332 -17.36 -10.13 -26.48
C THR A 332 -17.01 -8.66 -26.61
N SER A 333 -15.81 -8.26 -26.20
CA SER A 333 -15.30 -6.89 -26.32
C SER A 333 -13.76 -6.91 -26.50
N PRO A 334 -13.27 -6.91 -27.74
CA PRO A 334 -11.84 -6.80 -28.05
C PRO A 334 -11.19 -5.56 -27.43
N GLU A 335 -11.92 -4.45 -27.31
CA GLU A 335 -11.45 -3.20 -26.75
C GLU A 335 -11.19 -3.33 -25.25
N LYS A 336 -12.14 -3.89 -24.48
CA LYS A 336 -11.93 -4.20 -23.06
C LYS A 336 -10.81 -5.20 -22.86
N TYR A 337 -10.75 -6.23 -23.71
CA TYR A 337 -9.68 -7.21 -23.68
C TYR A 337 -8.30 -6.56 -23.78
N ASN A 338 -8.10 -5.71 -24.81
CA ASN A 338 -6.83 -5.02 -25.01
C ASN A 338 -6.53 -4.03 -23.88
N LEU A 339 -7.54 -3.29 -23.42
CA LEU A 339 -7.36 -2.38 -22.31
C LEU A 339 -6.92 -3.11 -21.04
N ILE A 340 -7.62 -4.18 -20.64
CA ILE A 340 -7.29 -4.97 -19.45
C ILE A 340 -5.91 -5.63 -19.58
N LYS A 341 -5.57 -6.15 -20.77
CA LYS A 341 -4.23 -6.67 -21.07
C LYS A 341 -3.15 -5.65 -20.74
N LEU A 342 -3.28 -4.42 -21.24
CA LEU A 342 -2.26 -3.38 -21.12
C LEU A 342 -2.26 -2.74 -19.72
N LEU A 343 -3.43 -2.46 -19.17
CA LEU A 343 -3.62 -1.74 -17.91
C LEU A 343 -3.37 -2.64 -16.68
N VAL A 344 -4.07 -3.78 -16.61
CA VAL A 344 -4.13 -4.61 -15.39
C VAL A 344 -3.02 -5.66 -15.37
N PHE A 345 -2.70 -6.23 -16.53
CA PHE A 345 -1.77 -7.37 -16.65
C PHE A 345 -0.44 -7.01 -17.31
N ASP A 346 -0.16 -5.72 -17.51
CA ASP A 346 1.14 -5.23 -18.02
C ASP A 346 1.56 -5.93 -19.33
N GLY A 347 0.59 -6.17 -20.21
CA GLY A 347 0.78 -6.81 -21.52
C GLY A 347 0.78 -8.34 -21.52
N LEU A 348 0.71 -9.00 -20.35
CA LEU A 348 0.65 -10.47 -20.27
C LEU A 348 -0.67 -11.00 -20.82
N GLU A 349 -0.61 -12.19 -21.43
CA GLU A 349 -1.77 -12.83 -22.05
C GLU A 349 -1.94 -14.29 -21.56
N PHE A 350 -3.16 -14.67 -21.22
CA PHE A 350 -3.47 -15.98 -20.59
C PHE A 350 -4.11 -17.00 -21.53
N THR A 351 -4.06 -16.77 -22.85
CA THR A 351 -4.67 -17.65 -23.86
C THR A 351 -3.87 -18.93 -24.10
N SER A 352 -2.60 -18.99 -23.69
CA SER A 352 -1.77 -20.20 -23.74
C SER A 352 -0.62 -20.17 -22.74
N SER A 353 -0.07 -21.33 -22.39
CA SER A 353 1.04 -21.45 -21.43
C SER A 353 2.33 -20.80 -21.93
N ALA A 354 2.54 -20.76 -23.24
CA ALA A 354 3.69 -20.13 -23.87
C ALA A 354 3.74 -18.60 -23.66
N LEU A 355 2.58 -17.97 -23.39
CA LEU A 355 2.47 -16.53 -23.19
C LEU A 355 2.68 -16.11 -21.73
N CYS A 356 2.71 -17.06 -20.79
CA CYS A 356 2.94 -16.80 -19.36
C CYS A 356 4.33 -16.26 -19.03
N SER A 357 5.32 -16.53 -19.90
CA SER A 357 6.72 -16.17 -19.68
C SER A 357 7.20 -15.06 -20.59
N GLN A 358 6.29 -14.40 -21.32
CA GLN A 358 6.65 -13.27 -22.15
C GLN A 358 7.06 -12.10 -21.27
N PRO A 359 8.06 -11.31 -21.67
CA PRO A 359 8.42 -10.09 -20.96
C PRO A 359 7.20 -9.17 -20.84
N THR A 360 6.92 -8.70 -19.63
CA THR A 360 5.87 -7.70 -19.39
C THR A 360 6.26 -6.37 -20.04
N LEU A 361 5.30 -5.45 -20.19
CA LEU A 361 5.57 -4.10 -20.68
C LEU A 361 6.53 -3.36 -19.76
N GLN A 362 6.36 -3.45 -18.43
CA GLN A 362 7.32 -2.95 -17.47
C GLN A 362 8.72 -3.50 -17.75
N THR A 363 8.87 -4.80 -17.97
CA THR A 363 10.19 -5.40 -18.26
C THR A 363 10.77 -4.85 -19.57
N LYS A 364 9.94 -4.66 -20.59
CA LYS A 364 10.34 -4.08 -21.88
C LYS A 364 10.80 -2.63 -21.73
N TYR A 365 10.07 -1.82 -20.98
CA TYR A 365 10.42 -0.41 -20.75
C TYR A 365 11.59 -0.26 -19.78
N GLN A 366 11.68 -1.10 -18.75
CA GLN A 366 12.82 -1.14 -17.85
C GLN A 366 14.12 -1.42 -18.61
N LYS A 367 14.13 -2.33 -19.59
CA LYS A 367 15.29 -2.54 -20.45
C LYS A 367 15.73 -1.29 -21.22
N GLN A 368 14.79 -0.43 -21.62
CA GLN A 368 15.12 0.84 -22.27
C GLN A 368 15.67 1.84 -21.26
N VAL A 369 15.11 1.87 -20.04
CA VAL A 369 15.64 2.68 -18.95
C VAL A 369 17.07 2.27 -18.60
N ASP A 370 17.31 0.96 -18.49
CA ASP A 370 18.62 0.36 -18.20
C ASP A 370 19.63 0.58 -19.33
N ALA A 371 19.18 0.67 -20.58
CA ALA A 371 20.02 1.03 -21.73
C ALA A 371 20.46 2.50 -21.72
N GLY A 372 19.88 3.33 -20.85
CA GLY A 372 20.22 4.72 -20.65
C GLY A 372 19.10 5.67 -21.09
N VAL A 373 18.59 6.46 -20.15
CA VAL A 373 17.70 7.59 -20.41
C VAL A 373 18.48 8.89 -20.29
N ASN A 374 18.54 9.65 -21.38
CA ASN A 374 19.19 10.96 -21.39
C ASN A 374 18.19 12.04 -21.00
N PHE A 375 18.00 12.25 -19.70
CA PHE A 375 17.27 13.41 -19.21
C PHE A 375 18.06 14.69 -19.50
N THR A 376 17.40 15.71 -20.04
CA THR A 376 17.96 17.07 -20.17
C THR A 376 18.25 17.68 -18.79
N ALA A 377 19.13 18.68 -18.74
CA ALA A 377 19.44 19.37 -17.48
C ALA A 377 18.18 19.93 -16.80
N ALA A 378 17.27 20.55 -17.56
CA ALA A 378 16.02 21.07 -17.04
C ALA A 378 15.12 19.97 -16.42
N GLN A 379 15.09 18.78 -17.02
CA GLN A 379 14.32 17.65 -16.48
C GLN A 379 14.96 17.09 -15.20
N LYS A 380 16.29 16.96 -15.18
CA LYS A 380 17.03 16.56 -13.99
C LYS A 380 16.76 17.54 -12.85
N ASP A 381 16.76 18.84 -13.12
CA ASP A 381 16.44 19.87 -12.11
C ASP A 381 15.00 19.75 -11.60
N VAL A 382 14.01 19.49 -12.47
CA VAL A 382 12.62 19.24 -12.04
C VAL A 382 12.55 18.03 -11.11
N ILE A 383 13.17 16.90 -11.47
CA ILE A 383 13.17 15.67 -10.66
C ILE A 383 13.91 15.91 -9.33
N LYS A 384 15.10 16.50 -9.39
CA LYS A 384 15.93 16.85 -8.22
C LYS A 384 15.16 17.73 -7.24
N ASN A 385 14.57 18.83 -7.71
CA ASN A 385 13.84 19.76 -6.85
C ASN A 385 12.62 19.10 -6.20
N SER A 386 11.90 18.24 -6.94
CA SER A 386 10.78 17.47 -6.39
C SER A 386 11.20 16.47 -5.31
N CYS A 387 12.40 15.88 -5.43
CA CYS A 387 12.90 14.82 -4.53
C CYS A 387 13.92 15.26 -3.48
N ARG A 388 14.37 16.51 -3.52
CA ARG A 388 15.36 17.09 -2.58
C ARG A 388 14.94 16.90 -1.13
N GLN A 389 13.67 17.11 -0.80
CA GLN A 389 13.20 16.96 0.57
C GLN A 389 13.26 15.50 1.06
N SER A 390 12.82 14.54 0.23
CA SER A 390 12.89 13.11 0.54
C SER A 390 14.33 12.64 0.78
N TYR A 391 15.28 13.21 0.03
CA TYR A 391 16.71 12.99 0.23
C TYR A 391 17.18 13.47 1.61
N TYR A 392 16.83 14.70 2.01
CA TYR A 392 17.21 15.23 3.33
C TYR A 392 16.60 14.45 4.48
N GLN A 393 15.33 14.06 4.38
CA GLN A 393 14.65 13.21 5.37
C GLN A 393 15.35 11.85 5.54
N THR A 394 15.90 11.30 4.46
CA THR A 394 16.68 10.06 4.47
C THR A 394 17.99 10.24 5.25
N ILE A 395 18.74 11.31 4.99
CA ILE A 395 20.04 11.55 5.62
C ILE A 395 19.90 11.73 7.13
N VAL A 396 18.90 12.48 7.58
CA VAL A 396 18.68 12.73 9.01
C VAL A 396 18.01 11.56 9.73
N GLY A 397 17.69 10.47 9.02
CA GLY A 397 17.14 9.23 9.59
C GLY A 397 15.64 9.26 9.88
N HIS A 398 14.90 10.22 9.34
CA HIS A 398 13.43 10.27 9.45
C HIS A 398 12.72 9.37 8.45
N SER A 399 13.41 8.98 7.38
CA SER A 399 12.86 8.11 6.34
C SER A 399 13.90 7.08 5.89
N PRO A 400 13.47 5.89 5.45
CA PRO A 400 14.37 4.91 4.83
C PRO A 400 14.88 5.43 3.48
N VAL A 401 16.06 4.96 3.06
CA VAL A 401 16.68 5.32 1.76
C VAL A 401 15.74 5.08 0.58
N SER A 402 14.93 4.02 0.66
CA SER A 402 13.92 3.69 -0.34
C SER A 402 12.94 4.82 -0.62
N PHE A 403 12.74 5.76 0.30
CA PHE A 403 11.82 6.89 0.10
C PHE A 403 12.34 7.90 -0.93
N PHE A 404 13.63 8.23 -0.89
CA PHE A 404 14.26 9.03 -1.93
C PHE A 404 14.25 8.29 -3.27
N GLU A 405 14.55 6.99 -3.24
CA GLU A 405 14.54 6.16 -4.44
C GLU A 405 13.16 6.10 -5.12
N GLU A 406 12.10 5.87 -4.34
CA GLU A 406 10.71 5.87 -4.79
C GLU A 406 10.33 7.23 -5.41
N CYS A 407 10.80 8.33 -4.80
CA CYS A 407 10.60 9.67 -5.35
C CYS A 407 11.22 9.83 -6.73
N VAL A 408 12.51 9.51 -6.85
CA VAL A 408 13.22 9.64 -8.11
C VAL A 408 12.58 8.76 -9.18
N ASP A 409 12.25 7.51 -8.84
CA ASP A 409 11.58 6.59 -9.76
C ASP A 409 10.27 7.17 -10.30
N TYR A 410 9.41 7.70 -9.41
CA TYR A 410 8.11 8.26 -9.78
C TYR A 410 8.22 9.52 -10.64
N GLU A 411 9.00 10.52 -10.21
CA GLU A 411 9.13 11.78 -10.95
C GLU A 411 9.82 11.55 -12.29
N ALA A 412 10.85 10.69 -12.34
CA ALA A 412 11.53 10.33 -13.59
C ALA A 412 10.60 9.57 -14.55
N THR A 413 9.72 8.70 -14.04
CA THR A 413 8.75 7.97 -14.87
C THR A 413 7.78 8.91 -15.55
N GLN A 414 7.25 9.91 -14.83
CA GLN A 414 6.34 10.90 -15.43
C GLN A 414 7.02 11.72 -16.54
N VAL A 415 8.27 12.13 -16.31
CA VAL A 415 9.05 12.85 -17.34
C VAL A 415 9.31 11.95 -18.55
N TRP A 416 9.83 10.74 -18.32
CA TRP A 416 10.11 9.76 -19.37
C TRP A 416 8.87 9.42 -20.20
N GLN A 417 7.74 9.21 -19.54
CA GLN A 417 6.49 8.84 -20.18
C GLN A 417 5.99 9.96 -21.11
N LYS A 418 6.06 11.23 -20.72
CA LYS A 418 5.68 12.37 -21.57
C LYS A 418 6.46 12.42 -22.88
N GLU A 419 7.74 12.06 -22.85
CA GLU A 419 8.59 12.05 -24.05
C GLU A 419 8.39 10.83 -24.94
N ASN A 420 7.93 9.73 -24.36
CA ASN A 420 7.87 8.43 -25.04
C ASN A 420 6.44 7.96 -25.36
N ILE A 421 5.40 8.68 -24.93
CA ILE A 421 3.99 8.31 -25.18
C ILE A 421 3.68 8.14 -26.68
N ASN A 422 4.28 8.96 -27.54
CA ASN A 422 4.09 8.87 -28.99
C ASN A 422 4.85 7.68 -29.63
N LYS A 423 5.91 7.19 -28.97
CA LYS A 423 6.70 6.04 -29.45
C LYS A 423 6.06 4.70 -29.06
N PHE A 424 5.20 4.71 -28.05
CA PHE A 424 4.56 3.53 -27.50
C PHE A 424 3.05 3.77 -27.41
N PRO A 425 2.31 3.62 -28.53
CA PRO A 425 0.87 3.87 -28.54
C PRO A 425 0.10 2.93 -27.59
N ASP A 426 0.65 1.76 -27.27
CA ASP A 426 0.09 0.80 -26.32
C ASP A 426 0.44 1.13 -24.85
N LEU A 427 1.16 2.23 -24.59
CA LEU A 427 1.54 2.63 -23.25
C LEU A 427 0.35 3.25 -22.52
N MET A 428 -0.19 2.52 -21.55
CA MET A 428 -1.13 3.06 -20.59
C MET A 428 -0.34 3.76 -19.46
N PRO A 429 -0.44 5.10 -19.29
CA PRO A 429 0.31 5.82 -18.26
C PRO A 429 0.18 5.19 -16.87
N GLN A 430 -1.05 4.81 -16.52
CA GLN A 430 -1.44 4.23 -15.24
C GLN A 430 -0.87 2.83 -15.00
N SER A 431 -0.32 2.15 -16.03
CA SER A 431 0.33 0.86 -15.83
C SER A 431 1.77 0.99 -15.30
N LEU A 432 2.42 2.15 -15.50
CA LEU A 432 3.81 2.39 -15.10
C LEU A 432 3.97 2.96 -13.69
N TYR A 433 2.99 3.72 -13.23
CA TYR A 433 3.04 4.35 -11.92
C TYR A 433 1.65 4.56 -11.35
N ASP A 434 1.63 4.64 -10.02
CA ASP A 434 0.45 4.95 -9.23
C ASP A 434 0.52 6.40 -8.77
N ALA A 435 -0.39 7.25 -9.23
CA ALA A 435 -0.40 8.67 -8.86
C ALA A 435 -0.85 8.91 -7.40
N LYS A 436 -1.68 8.02 -6.85
CA LYS A 436 -2.24 8.11 -5.49
C LYS A 436 -1.15 7.77 -4.46
N PHE A 437 -0.41 6.70 -4.69
CA PHE A 437 0.68 6.28 -3.80
C PHE A 437 2.05 6.83 -4.20
N ARG A 438 2.16 7.45 -5.38
CA ARG A 438 3.41 7.97 -5.95
C ARG A 438 4.49 6.91 -6.09
N ILE A 439 4.12 5.73 -6.56
CA ILE A 439 5.03 4.60 -6.75
C ILE A 439 5.22 4.40 -8.25
N SER A 440 6.46 4.16 -8.69
CA SER A 440 6.74 3.73 -10.05
C SER A 440 7.26 2.29 -10.12
N LYS A 441 6.82 1.60 -11.17
CA LYS A 441 7.29 0.30 -11.61
C LYS A 441 8.63 0.37 -12.36
N LEU A 442 9.00 1.52 -12.89
CA LEU A 442 10.30 1.75 -13.53
C LEU A 442 11.34 2.22 -12.51
N LYS A 443 12.56 1.74 -12.66
CA LYS A 443 13.69 1.98 -11.75
C LYS A 443 14.82 2.72 -12.46
N PHE A 444 15.19 3.89 -11.94
CA PHE A 444 16.18 4.78 -12.56
C PHE A 444 17.50 4.81 -11.79
N LYS A 445 18.17 3.65 -11.68
CA LYS A 445 19.40 3.49 -10.87
C LYS A 445 20.50 4.50 -11.20
N GLY A 446 20.75 4.72 -12.50
CA GLY A 446 21.76 5.69 -12.95
C GLY A 446 21.44 7.13 -12.51
N LEU A 447 20.17 7.55 -12.66
CA LEU A 447 19.72 8.88 -12.25
C LEU A 447 19.77 9.05 -10.72
N LYS A 448 19.39 8.02 -9.94
CA LYS A 448 19.48 8.06 -8.47
C LYS A 448 20.91 8.33 -8.02
N LYS A 449 21.88 7.64 -8.62
CA LYS A 449 23.30 7.83 -8.33
C LYS A 449 23.75 9.24 -8.65
N GLU A 450 23.39 9.75 -9.83
CA GLU A 450 23.70 11.12 -10.27
C GLU A 450 23.11 12.16 -9.31
N LEU A 451 21.82 12.07 -8.99
CA LEU A 451 21.16 13.01 -8.08
C LEU A 451 21.69 12.93 -6.65
N THR A 452 22.08 11.73 -6.19
CA THR A 452 22.74 11.56 -4.89
C THR A 452 24.09 12.30 -4.86
N GLN A 453 24.88 12.19 -5.93
CA GLN A 453 26.15 12.90 -6.04
C GLN A 453 25.98 14.42 -6.09
N GLU A 454 24.91 14.92 -6.71
CA GLU A 454 24.58 16.35 -6.73
C GLU A 454 24.06 16.87 -5.39
N LEU A 455 23.18 16.12 -4.73
CA LEU A 455 22.53 16.54 -3.49
C LEU A 455 23.40 16.31 -2.25
N ALA A 456 24.35 15.36 -2.27
CA ALA A 456 25.19 15.07 -1.11
C ALA A 456 26.04 16.27 -0.66
N PRO A 457 26.73 17.02 -1.55
CA PRO A 457 27.41 18.26 -1.18
C PRO A 457 26.46 19.30 -0.58
N GLU A 458 25.28 19.50 -1.19
CA GLU A 458 24.26 20.43 -0.69
C GLU A 458 23.81 20.05 0.74
N ALA A 459 23.50 18.77 0.97
CA ALA A 459 23.14 18.25 2.28
C ALA A 459 24.29 18.37 3.30
N THR A 460 25.53 18.13 2.86
CA THR A 460 26.73 18.25 3.69
C THR A 460 26.90 19.68 4.17
N ASP A 461 26.85 20.65 3.25
CA ASP A 461 27.01 22.06 3.54
C ASP A 461 25.89 22.57 4.44
N TRP A 462 24.66 22.12 4.18
CA TRP A 462 23.50 22.41 5.01
C TRP A 462 23.65 21.87 6.46
N ILE A 463 24.09 20.62 6.65
CA ILE A 463 24.34 20.05 7.98
C ILE A 463 25.49 20.80 8.67
N LEU A 464 26.58 21.10 7.96
CA LEU A 464 27.71 21.84 8.53
C LEU A 464 27.30 23.24 8.98
N GLU A 465 26.50 23.94 8.20
CA GLU A 465 25.96 25.25 8.56
C GLU A 465 25.09 25.14 9.82
N ALA A 466 24.19 24.15 9.88
CA ALA A 466 23.38 23.89 11.06
C ALA A 466 24.24 23.61 12.31
N VAL A 467 25.27 22.77 12.18
CA VAL A 467 26.20 22.44 13.27
C VAL A 467 27.05 23.64 13.68
N LYS A 468 27.52 24.47 12.73
CA LYS A 468 28.28 25.70 13.02
C LYS A 468 27.45 26.70 13.81
N ILE A 469 26.22 26.97 13.37
CA ILE A 469 25.28 27.85 14.08
C ILE A 469 25.04 27.33 15.50
N TYR A 470 24.89 26.02 15.65
CA TYR A 470 24.62 25.38 16.94
C TYR A 470 25.82 25.43 17.89
N THR A 471 27.01 25.10 17.39
CA THR A 471 28.25 25.14 18.18
C THR A 471 28.57 26.55 18.66
N TYR A 472 28.21 27.58 17.86
CA TYR A 472 28.38 28.98 18.24
C TYR A 472 27.33 29.47 19.26
N ARG A 473 26.08 29.01 19.15
CA ARG A 473 24.99 29.45 20.03
C ARG A 473 24.98 28.74 21.37
N MET A 474 25.51 27.52 21.46
CA MET A 474 25.53 26.76 22.69
C MET A 474 26.79 27.01 23.51
N ASN A 475 26.62 27.79 24.58
CA ASN A 475 27.63 27.97 25.60
C ASN A 475 27.36 27.02 26.77
N SER A 476 28.42 26.55 27.45
CA SER A 476 28.34 25.78 28.69
C SER A 476 27.53 26.46 29.80
N ASN A 477 27.32 27.78 29.71
CA ASN A 477 26.60 28.57 30.71
C ASN A 477 25.11 28.76 30.41
N MET A 478 24.58 28.17 29.33
CA MET A 478 23.15 28.27 29.00
C MET A 478 22.28 27.52 30.01
N THR A 479 21.13 28.11 30.31
CA THR A 479 20.06 27.43 31.03
C THR A 479 19.39 26.38 30.14
N ASN A 480 18.73 25.40 30.78
CA ASN A 480 17.99 24.36 30.05
C ASN A 480 16.90 24.95 29.14
N GLN A 481 16.31 26.10 29.49
CA GLN A 481 15.29 26.75 28.69
C GLN A 481 15.89 27.37 27.42
N GLU A 482 17.00 28.11 27.55
CA GLU A 482 17.71 28.69 26.40
C GLU A 482 18.20 27.60 25.43
N TYR A 483 18.62 26.46 25.98
CA TYR A 483 18.98 25.29 25.18
C TYR A 483 17.79 24.72 24.39
N CYS A 484 16.62 24.63 25.04
CA CYS A 484 15.37 24.19 24.41
C CYS A 484 14.88 25.18 23.34
N ASP A 485 15.01 26.48 23.57
CA ASP A 485 14.61 27.52 22.62
C ASP A 485 15.51 27.51 21.38
N VAL A 486 16.83 27.36 21.57
CA VAL A 486 17.78 27.13 20.46
C VAL A 486 17.44 25.85 19.69
N TRP A 487 17.01 24.79 20.36
CA TRP A 487 16.60 23.54 19.71
C TRP A 487 15.26 23.65 18.96
N ALA A 488 14.29 24.41 19.48
CA ALA A 488 13.02 24.68 18.81
C ALA A 488 13.23 25.56 17.57
N GLU A 489 14.11 26.56 17.65
CA GLU A 489 14.53 27.36 16.50
C GLU A 489 15.32 26.52 15.48
N LEU A 490 16.17 25.60 15.96
CA LEU A 490 16.90 24.65 15.14
C LEU A 490 15.94 23.73 14.36
N LYS A 491 14.92 23.18 15.01
CA LYS A 491 13.85 22.43 14.33
C LYS A 491 13.31 23.29 13.18
N ASN A 492 12.94 24.54 13.42
CA ASN A 492 12.37 25.38 12.37
C ASN A 492 13.35 25.82 11.25
N ARG A 493 14.69 25.74 11.47
CA ARG A 493 15.72 26.12 10.47
C ARG A 493 16.37 24.92 9.76
N VAL A 494 16.64 23.83 10.48
CA VAL A 494 17.10 22.53 9.94
C VAL A 494 16.00 21.92 9.07
N TYR A 495 14.75 22.25 9.34
CA TYR A 495 13.65 21.91 8.45
C TYR A 495 13.31 23.18 7.65
N PRO A 496 14.07 23.56 6.59
CA PRO A 496 13.73 24.73 5.79
C PRO A 496 12.30 24.54 5.34
N ASN A 497 11.38 25.36 5.87
CA ASN A 497 9.91 25.23 5.78
C ASN A 497 9.56 23.96 5.00
N ILE A 498 9.60 22.79 5.67
CA ILE A 498 9.20 21.52 5.05
C ILE A 498 7.89 21.88 4.40
N SER A 499 7.90 21.99 3.08
CA SER A 499 6.85 22.76 2.44
C SER A 499 5.56 22.10 2.89
N VAL A 500 4.64 22.88 3.45
CA VAL A 500 3.31 22.36 3.74
C VAL A 500 2.68 21.81 2.46
N GLU A 501 3.21 22.20 1.31
CA GLU A 501 2.90 21.77 -0.04
C GLU A 501 3.81 20.64 -0.58
N SER A 502 4.77 20.11 0.20
CA SER A 502 5.56 18.95 -0.21
C SER A 502 4.61 17.77 -0.41
N LYS A 503 4.39 17.44 -1.67
CA LYS A 503 3.45 16.39 -2.07
C LYS A 503 3.92 14.98 -1.67
N TRP A 504 5.15 14.82 -1.20
CA TRP A 504 5.76 13.58 -0.70
C TRP A 504 5.64 13.43 0.82
N ARG A 505 4.42 13.43 1.36
CA ARG A 505 4.16 13.04 2.76
C ARG A 505 3.54 11.66 2.79
N ARG A 506 4.23 10.68 3.38
CA ARG A 506 3.62 9.41 3.73
C ARG A 506 2.98 9.56 5.11
N GLN A 507 1.69 9.28 5.25
CA GLN A 507 1.12 8.94 6.55
C GLN A 507 1.71 7.57 6.94
N SER A 508 2.84 7.55 7.64
CA SER A 508 3.51 6.29 7.98
C SER A 508 2.78 5.58 9.13
N TYR A 509 2.26 4.37 8.89
CA TYR A 509 1.76 3.45 9.93
C TYR A 509 2.84 2.94 10.87
N LEU A 510 4.11 3.05 10.46
CA LEU A 510 5.18 3.17 11.43
C LEU A 510 5.01 4.52 12.10
N VAL A 511 4.16 4.51 13.12
CA VAL A 511 4.54 5.12 14.38
C VAL A 511 5.79 4.34 14.86
N ILE A 512 6.95 4.50 14.18
CA ILE A 512 8.11 4.97 14.95
C ILE A 512 7.46 6.14 15.63
N ARG A 513 7.21 6.08 16.94
CA ARG A 513 6.66 7.23 17.66
C ARG A 513 7.30 8.41 16.99
N GLU A 514 6.51 9.16 16.21
CA GLU A 514 6.88 10.52 15.97
C GLU A 514 7.14 10.90 17.41
N TYR A 515 8.37 11.27 17.69
CA TYR A 515 8.62 12.07 18.84
C TYR A 515 7.84 13.35 18.53
N SER A 516 6.50 13.22 18.63
CA SER A 516 5.53 14.26 18.77
C SER A 516 6.15 15.05 19.89
N PRO A 517 6.50 16.31 19.59
CA PRO A 517 7.21 17.18 20.50
C PRO A 517 6.23 17.60 21.59
N SER A 518 5.69 16.65 22.36
CA SER A 518 5.59 16.92 23.78
C SER A 518 7.04 17.11 24.23
N GLU A 519 7.28 18.23 24.91
CA GLU A 519 8.57 18.69 25.38
C GLU A 519 9.40 17.57 26.04
N GLY A 520 8.76 16.50 26.53
CA GLY A 520 9.37 15.28 27.07
C GLY A 520 10.26 14.46 26.14
N ALA A 521 10.04 14.46 24.81
CA ALA A 521 10.83 13.67 23.87
C ALA A 521 12.19 14.30 23.54
N ALA A 522 12.16 15.61 23.24
CA ALA A 522 13.35 16.43 23.10
C ALA A 522 14.08 16.54 24.43
N ARG A 523 13.35 16.67 25.55
CA ARG A 523 13.91 16.57 26.92
C ARG A 523 14.53 15.20 27.21
N GLY A 524 13.97 14.11 26.68
CA GLY A 524 14.55 12.76 26.82
C GLY A 524 15.89 12.63 26.11
N VAL A 525 15.95 12.96 24.81
CA VAL A 525 17.20 12.93 24.02
C VAL A 525 18.23 13.93 24.57
N CYS A 526 17.79 15.09 25.05
CA CYS A 526 18.66 16.14 25.60
C CYS A 526 19.18 15.78 27.01
N LEU A 527 18.36 15.17 27.87
CA LEU A 527 18.80 14.67 29.18
C LEU A 527 19.66 13.41 29.07
N ASP A 528 19.46 12.56 28.06
CA ASP A 528 20.25 11.34 27.81
C ASP A 528 21.66 11.63 27.23
N LEU A 529 21.86 12.81 26.64
CA LEU A 529 23.17 13.32 26.21
C LEU A 529 23.93 14.02 27.33
N VAL A 530 23.23 14.68 28.27
CA VAL A 530 23.83 15.39 29.41
C VAL A 530 24.11 14.48 30.62
N LYS A 531 23.34 13.40 30.80
CA LYS A 531 23.64 12.33 31.76
C LYS A 531 23.94 11.07 30.98
N GLY A 532 25.22 10.74 30.82
CA GLY A 532 25.69 9.60 30.03
C GLY A 532 24.77 8.38 30.11
N PHE A 533 24.01 8.15 29.04
CA PHE A 533 23.02 7.07 28.99
C PHE A 533 23.49 5.86 28.15
N VAL A 534 22.95 4.69 28.51
CA VAL A 534 23.16 3.37 27.88
C VAL A 534 21.87 2.94 27.16
N PRO A 535 21.82 2.92 25.82
CA PRO A 535 20.75 2.28 25.06
C PRO A 535 21.01 0.78 24.88
N ARG A 536 19.94 -0.04 24.90
CA ARG A 536 19.97 -1.52 24.88
C ARG A 536 19.77 -2.16 23.49
N SER A 537 20.15 -1.52 22.38
CA SER A 537 20.29 -2.21 21.08
C SER A 537 21.60 -1.80 20.40
N LYS A 538 22.33 -2.81 19.90
CA LYS A 538 23.80 -2.74 19.76
C LYS A 538 24.36 -2.32 18.39
N SER A 539 23.66 -2.39 17.26
CA SER A 539 24.35 -2.30 15.95
C SER A 539 24.56 -0.87 15.43
N THR A 540 23.56 0.00 15.39
CA THR A 540 23.72 1.37 14.83
C THR A 540 24.13 2.41 15.88
N ALA A 541 23.64 2.25 17.12
CA ALA A 541 23.97 3.14 18.22
C ALA A 541 25.43 2.96 18.69
N GLY A 542 26.01 1.77 18.56
CA GLY A 542 27.41 1.52 18.95
C GLY A 542 28.43 2.27 18.09
N VAL A 543 28.18 2.36 16.78
CA VAL A 543 29.06 3.05 15.83
C VAL A 543 28.98 4.57 16.01
N ILE A 544 27.76 5.12 16.11
CA ILE A 544 27.57 6.56 16.36
C ILE A 544 28.06 6.93 17.77
N LYS A 545 27.86 6.07 18.78
CA LYS A 545 28.31 6.31 20.15
C LYS A 545 29.83 6.21 20.28
N SER A 546 30.50 5.30 19.57
CA SER A 546 31.97 5.29 19.52
C SER A 546 32.47 6.53 18.79
N TRP A 547 31.86 6.89 17.66
CA TRP A 547 32.23 8.06 16.86
C TRP A 547 32.06 9.39 17.62
N VAL A 548 30.92 9.60 18.28
CA VAL A 548 30.66 10.79 19.11
C VAL A 548 31.50 10.78 20.38
N LYS A 549 31.69 9.64 21.05
CA LYS A 549 32.43 9.57 22.32
C LYS A 549 33.96 9.68 22.12
N GLU A 550 34.47 9.31 20.95
CA GLU A 550 35.89 9.36 20.60
C GLU A 550 36.28 10.71 19.94
N LYS A 551 35.32 11.45 19.36
CA LYS A 551 35.57 12.74 18.68
C LYS A 551 34.90 13.97 19.31
N ALA A 552 33.89 13.82 20.16
CA ALA A 552 33.10 14.92 20.72
C ALA A 552 33.15 15.00 22.25
N LEU A 553 34.35 15.18 22.81
CA LEU A 553 34.49 15.72 24.18
C LEU A 553 34.21 17.23 24.16
N LEU A 554 33.03 17.61 24.66
CA LEU A 554 32.43 18.96 24.68
C LEU A 554 33.05 19.92 25.72
N GLN A 555 34.39 19.98 25.82
CA GLN A 555 35.07 20.86 26.80
C GLN A 555 36.09 21.86 26.22
N SER A 556 36.18 22.05 24.90
CA SER A 556 37.08 23.08 24.32
C SER A 556 36.39 23.94 23.28
N GLU A 557 36.71 25.24 23.24
CA GLU A 557 36.21 26.22 22.25
C GLU A 557 36.78 26.03 20.82
N ASN A 558 37.48 24.91 20.55
CA ASN A 558 38.17 24.70 19.28
C ASN A 558 37.20 24.51 18.10
N GLN A 559 37.63 24.93 16.90
CA GLN A 559 36.83 24.89 15.67
C GLN A 559 36.48 23.45 15.28
N LEU A 560 35.32 23.23 14.63
CA LEU A 560 34.82 21.90 14.24
C LEU A 560 35.82 21.05 13.43
N GLN A 561 36.71 21.71 12.68
CA GLN A 561 37.80 21.06 11.92
C GLN A 561 38.80 20.34 12.84
N ASP A 562 39.12 20.91 14.00
CA ASP A 562 40.06 20.33 14.98
C ASP A 562 39.51 19.04 15.63
N ARG A 563 38.21 18.78 15.47
CA ARG A 563 37.51 17.60 15.99
C ARG A 563 37.32 16.50 14.95
N GLY A 564 37.86 16.67 13.74
CA GLY A 564 37.79 15.69 12.65
C GLY A 564 36.42 15.59 11.96
N ILE A 565 35.50 16.53 12.22
CA ILE A 565 34.26 16.68 11.45
C ILE A 565 34.56 17.62 10.29
N THR A 566 35.21 17.06 9.27
CA THR A 566 35.49 17.78 8.03
C THR A 566 34.33 17.63 7.06
N ARG A 567 34.25 18.53 6.09
CA ARG A 567 33.28 18.43 4.99
C ARG A 567 33.42 17.11 4.25
N GLU A 568 34.66 16.66 4.06
CA GLU A 568 35.00 15.40 3.39
C GLU A 568 34.50 14.19 4.18
N ALA A 569 34.64 14.20 5.51
CA ALA A 569 34.18 13.11 6.38
C ALA A 569 32.64 13.01 6.39
N LEU A 570 31.94 14.15 6.44
CA LEU A 570 30.49 14.18 6.43
C LEU A 570 29.91 13.82 5.05
N LEU A 571 30.53 14.32 3.98
CA LEU A 571 30.18 13.94 2.62
C LEU A 571 30.34 12.43 2.41
N LYS A 572 31.46 11.85 2.88
CA LYS A 572 31.68 10.41 2.84
C LYS A 572 30.59 9.66 3.62
N TYR A 573 30.26 10.10 4.83
CA TYR A 573 29.19 9.49 5.62
C TYR A 573 27.83 9.53 4.92
N ILE A 574 27.47 10.66 4.30
CA ILE A 574 26.22 10.80 3.55
C ILE A 574 26.21 9.82 2.38
N LEU A 575 27.28 9.80 1.58
CA LEU A 575 27.40 8.90 0.43
C LEU A 575 27.33 7.42 0.86
N ASP A 576 28.10 7.04 1.89
CA ASP A 576 28.12 5.67 2.44
C ASP A 576 26.76 5.26 3.04
N ARG A 577 25.98 6.21 3.59
CA ARG A 577 24.65 5.94 4.17
C ARG A 577 23.55 5.87 3.12
N THR A 578 23.71 6.60 2.03
CA THR A 578 22.79 6.55 0.90
C THR A 578 23.09 5.40 -0.06
N ASP A 579 24.26 4.73 0.08
CA ASP A 579 24.82 3.64 -0.76
C ASP A 579 23.95 3.25 -1.98
N ILE A 580 23.98 4.13 -3.00
CA ILE A 580 23.34 3.97 -4.32
C ILE A 580 24.40 3.73 -5.38
#